data_AF-A0A954Y5L5-F1
#
_entry.id   AF-A0A954Y5L5-F1
#
_cell.length_a   1.000
_cell.length_b   1.000
_cell.length_c   1.000
_cell.angle_alpha   90.00
_cell.angle_beta   90.00
_cell.angle_gamma   90.00
#
_symmetry.space_group_name_H-M   'P 1'
#
loop_
_entity.id
_entity.type
_entity.pdbx_description
1 polymer ?
#
loop_
_entity_poly.entity_id
_entity_poly.type
_entity_poly.pdbx_seq_one_letter_code
_entity_poly.pdbx_strand_id
1 'polypeptide(L)' 'MKPTDLYSGAARIRHATEDLLRVWEDAGDNWKDSVSEAFYRERLEPILPIVKNTLDTVGRMQALLDQACRDVES' A
#
# COMPACT_ATOMS: atom_id res chain seq x y z
N MET A 1 -17.62 -6.96 8.31
CA MET A 1 -17.04 -6.24 7.15
C MET A 1 -18.18 -5.85 6.24
N LYS A 2 -18.39 -4.56 5.95
CA LYS A 2 -19.25 -4.18 4.82
C LYS A 2 -18.53 -4.65 3.54
N PRO A 3 -19.23 -5.26 2.57
CA PRO A 3 -18.60 -5.82 1.36
C PRO A 3 -17.81 -4.81 0.51
N THR A 4 -17.98 -3.51 0.75
CA THR A 4 -17.37 -2.39 0.01
C THR A 4 -16.52 -1.46 0.89
N ASP A 5 -15.94 -1.96 2.00
CA ASP A 5 -15.01 -1.14 2.80
C ASP A 5 -13.60 -1.14 2.17
N LEU A 6 -13.48 -0.39 1.08
CA LEU A 6 -12.21 -0.13 0.39
C LEU A 6 -11.27 0.75 1.24
N TYR A 7 -11.82 1.57 2.13
CA TYR A 7 -11.06 2.54 2.92
C TYR A 7 -10.17 1.85 3.95
N SER A 8 -10.75 0.95 4.75
CA SER A 8 -10.00 0.26 5.79
C SER A 8 -8.93 -0.68 5.20
N GLY A 9 -9.22 -1.31 4.06
CA GLY A 9 -8.26 -2.12 3.32
C GLY A 9 -7.05 -1.31 2.86
N ALA A 10 -7.29 -0.16 2.19
CA ALA A 10 -6.22 0.73 1.75
C ALA A 10 -5.40 1.28 2.93
N ALA A 11 -6.07 1.68 4.02
CA ALA A 11 -5.38 2.17 5.22
C ALA A 11 -4.45 1.12 5.82
N ARG A 12 -4.88 -0.15 5.90
CA ARG A 12 -4.06 -1.25 6.40
C ARG A 12 -2.84 -1.52 5.52
N ILE A 13 -3.01 -1.49 4.21
CA ILE A 13 -1.89 -1.68 3.26
C ILE A 13 -0.87 -0.55 3.40
N ARG A 14 -1.33 0.70 3.50
CA ARG A 14 -0.46 1.86 3.71
C ARG A 14 0.35 1.70 5.00
N HIS A 15 -0.33 1.44 6.13
CA HIS A 15 0.35 1.28 7.42
C HIS A 15 1.35 0.13 7.42
N ALA A 16 1.00 -1.03 6.86
CA ALA A 16 1.92 -2.15 6.75
C ALA A 16 3.17 -1.81 5.91
N THR A 17 3.01 -0.97 4.88
CA THR A 17 4.12 -0.52 4.02
C THR A 17 5.00 0.50 4.73
N GLU A 18 4.40 1.43 5.47
CA GLU A 18 5.12 2.39 6.33
C GLU A 18 5.97 1.65 7.39
N ASP A 19 5.37 0.68 8.09
CA ASP A 19 6.07 -0.13 9.08
C ASP A 19 7.21 -0.96 8.46
N LEU A 20 6.98 -1.55 7.29
CA LEU A 20 8.00 -2.29 6.56
C LEU A 20 9.21 -1.40 6.24
N LEU A 21 8.96 -0.20 5.71
CA LEU A 21 10.03 0.74 5.34
C LEU A 21 10.78 1.25 6.56
N ARG A 22 10.07 1.53 7.66
CA ARG A 22 10.68 1.93 8.93
C ARG A 22 11.61 0.83 9.46
N VAL A 23 11.12 -0.40 9.55
CA VAL A 23 11.94 -1.53 10.04
C VAL A 23 13.11 -1.83 9.09
N TRP A 24 12.92 -1.62 7.78
CA TRP A 24 14.01 -1.75 6.81
C TRP A 24 15.11 -0.70 7.04
N GLU A 25 14.76 0.56 7.26
CA GLU A 25 15.70 1.63 7.57
C GLU A 25 16.45 1.33 8.89
N ASP A 26 15.73 0.96 9.95
CA ASP A 26 16.31 0.59 11.25
C ASP A 26 17.28 -0.60 11.12
N ALA A 27 16.93 -1.61 10.33
CA ALA A 27 17.78 -2.78 10.10
C ALA A 27 19.00 -2.45 9.22
N GLY A 28 18.83 -1.53 8.27
CA GLY A 28 19.84 -1.13 7.31
C GLY A 28 21.10 -0.56 7.96
N ASP A 29 21.03 -0.05 9.19
CA ASP A 29 22.22 0.41 9.93
C ASP A 29 23.22 -0.72 10.23
N ASN A 30 22.72 -1.91 10.51
CA ASN A 30 23.53 -3.08 10.92
C ASN A 30 23.58 -4.17 9.84
N TRP A 31 22.61 -4.20 8.93
CA TRP A 31 22.48 -5.23 7.90
C TRP A 31 22.80 -4.65 6.52
N LYS A 32 24.10 -4.62 6.20
CA LYS A 32 24.67 -4.06 4.95
C LYS A 32 25.50 -5.09 4.18
N ASP A 33 24.94 -6.28 4.00
CA ASP A 33 25.59 -7.39 3.30
C ASP A 33 24.91 -7.70 1.95
N SER A 34 25.48 -8.65 1.20
CA SER A 34 24.91 -9.09 -0.08
C SER A 34 23.49 -9.65 0.03
N VAL A 35 23.08 -10.14 1.21
CA VAL A 35 21.74 -10.69 1.43
C VAL A 35 20.72 -9.56 1.56
N SER A 36 21.05 -8.51 2.30
CA SER A 36 20.23 -7.30 2.40
C SER A 36 20.06 -6.63 1.02
N GLU A 37 21.13 -6.52 0.24
CA GLU A 37 21.07 -5.96 -1.11
C GLU A 37 20.15 -6.77 -2.04
N ALA A 38 20.29 -8.11 -2.02
CA ALA A 38 19.41 -9.00 -2.78
C ALA A 38 17.95 -8.89 -2.32
N PHE A 39 17.70 -8.84 -1.01
CA PHE A 39 16.36 -8.67 -0.47
C PHE A 39 15.72 -7.36 -0.93
N TYR A 40 16.47 -6.25 -0.88
CA TYR A 40 15.96 -4.97 -1.33
C TYR A 40 15.55 -5.03 -2.82
N ARG A 41 16.47 -5.45 -3.68
CA ARG A 41 16.27 -5.50 -5.13
C ARG A 41 15.17 -6.46 -5.55
N GLU A 42 15.08 -7.63 -4.91
CA GLU A 42 14.16 -8.69 -5.34
C GLU A 42 12.79 -8.59 -4.68
N ARG A 43 12.67 -7.91 -3.52
CA ARG A 43 11.43 -7.91 -2.72
C ARG A 43 10.90 -6.52 -2.44
N LEU A 44 11.73 -5.60 -1.93
CA LEU A 44 11.28 -4.25 -1.56
C LEU A 44 11.08 -3.35 -2.77
N GLU A 45 12.08 -3.21 -3.62
CA GLU A 45 12.01 -2.34 -4.80
C GLU A 45 10.79 -2.68 -5.70
N PRO A 46 10.46 -3.96 -5.98
CA PRO A 46 9.30 -4.29 -6.82
C PRO A 46 7.95 -4.06 -6.14
N ILE A 47 7.84 -4.22 -4.82
CA ILE A 47 6.54 -4.15 -4.13
C ILE A 47 6.06 -2.71 -3.93
N LEU A 48 6.98 -1.75 -3.78
CA LEU A 48 6.64 -0.34 -3.58
C LEU A 48 5.78 0.28 -4.69
N PRO A 49 6.13 0.18 -5.99
CA PRO A 49 5.27 0.70 -7.05
C PRO A 49 3.94 -0.06 -7.15
N ILE A 50 3.92 -1.37 -6.83
CA ILE A 50 2.68 -2.16 -6.81
C ILE A 50 1.73 -1.62 -5.76
N VAL A 51 2.20 -1.45 -4.51
CA VAL A 51 1.40 -0.90 -3.41
C VAL A 51 0.86 0.48 -3.77
N LYS A 52 1.71 1.36 -4.29
CA LYS A 52 1.29 2.70 -4.73
C LYS A 52 0.16 2.62 -5.76
N ASN A 53 0.36 1.86 -6.83
CA ASN A 53 -0.63 1.70 -7.90
C ASN A 53 -1.95 1.10 -7.38
N THR A 54 -1.87 0.17 -6.43
CA THR A 54 -3.05 -0.40 -5.77
C THR A 54 -3.80 0.67 -4.99
N LEU A 55 -3.12 1.44 -4.13
CA LEU A 55 -3.75 2.51 -3.32
C LEU A 55 -4.38 3.59 -4.20
N ASP A 56 -3.70 4.01 -5.27
CA ASP A 56 -4.22 4.99 -6.23
C ASP A 56 -5.47 4.47 -6.96
N THR A 57 -5.47 3.17 -7.30
CA THR A 57 -6.63 2.54 -7.95
C THR A 57 -7.80 2.41 -6.99
N VAL A 58 -7.55 2.04 -5.73
CA VAL A 58 -8.58 2.00 -4.68
C VAL A 58 -9.20 3.38 -4.46
N GLY A 59 -8.38 4.44 -4.41
CA GLY A 59 -8.88 5.82 -4.29
C GLY A 59 -9.79 6.24 -5.45
N ARG A 60 -9.42 5.88 -6.69
CA ARG A 60 -10.27 6.11 -7.87
C ARG A 60 -11.59 5.33 -7.81
N MET A 61 -11.55 4.08 -7.36
CA MET A 61 -12.75 3.25 -7.19
C MET A 61 -13.70 3.85 -6.15
N GLN A 62 -13.18 4.37 -5.05
CA GLN A 62 -14.00 5.05 -4.04
C GLN A 62 -14.70 6.27 -4.62
N ALA A 63 -13.97 7.15 -5.33
CA ALA A 63 -14.58 8.33 -5.94
C ALA A 63 -15.71 7.99 -6.92
N LEU A 64 -15.57 6.89 -7.68
CA LEU A 64 -16.62 6.41 -8.58
C LEU A 64 -17.84 5.89 -7.83
N LEU A 65 -17.64 5.14 -6.74
CA LEU A 65 -18.74 4.65 -5.90
C LEU A 65 -19.48 5.80 -5.22
N ASP A 66 -18.75 6.78 -4.68
CA ASP A 66 -19.34 7.96 -4.04
C ASP A 66 -20.13 8.83 -5.03
N GLN A 67 -19.72 8.87 -6.30
CA GLN A 67 -20.50 9.52 -7.36
C GLN A 67 -21.76 8.73 -7.67
N ALA A 68 -21.66 7.41 -7.88
CA ALA A 68 -22.80 6.57 -8.19
C ALA A 68 -23.86 6.55 -7.08
N CYS A 69 -23.44 6.58 -5.80
CA CYS A 69 -24.37 6.70 -4.68
C CYS A 69 -25.14 8.03 -4.71
N ARG A 70 -24.45 9.14 -4.98
CA ARG A 70 -25.09 10.46 -5.10
C ARG A 70 -26.07 10.54 -6.27
N ASP A 71 -25.75 9.91 -7.40
CA ASP A 71 -26.62 9.91 -8.58
C ASP A 71 -27.91 9.10 -8.36
N VAL A 72 -27.90 8.10 -7.47
CA VAL A 72 -29.08 7.29 -7.12
C VAL A 72 -29.95 7.96 -6.05
N GLU A 73 -29.36 8.78 -5.18
CA GLU A 73 -30.07 9.51 -4.13
C GLU A 73 -30.74 10.80 -4.64
N SER A 74 -30.38 11.26 -5.85
CA SER A 74 -30.97 12.42 -6.54
C SER A 74 -32.20 12.08 -7.37
#